data_AF-A0A964ILB4-F1
#
_entry.id   AF-A0A964ILB4-F1
#
_cell.length_a   1.000
_cell.length_b   1.000
_cell.length_c   1.000
_cell.angle_alpha   90.00
_cell.angle_beta   90.00
_cell.angle_gamma   90.00
#
_symmetry.space_group_name_H-M   'P 1'
#
loop_
_entity.id
_entity.type
_entity.pdbx_description
1 polymer ?
#
loop_
_entity_poly.entity_id
_entity_poly.type
_entity_poly.pdbx_seq_one_letter_code
_entity_poly.pdbx_strand_id
1 'polypeptide(L)'
;MPKQPISLTIEETNLLWLKGRARVTAGGSVSAAVDQLVAEARSGRLGRAESPRSVVGTIDLAQDPLLTDADSAIRAVFAGSLARSIVAREARAPRSSKTQLRKKTVRG
;
A
#
# COMPACT_ATOMS: atom_id res chain seq x y z
N MET A 1 17.94 18.80 -8.96
CA MET A 1 18.04 18.27 -10.34
C MET A 1 16.72 18.52 -11.06
N PRO A 2 16.75 18.77 -12.38
CA PRO A 2 15.51 18.88 -13.17
C PRO A 2 14.74 17.56 -13.12
N LYS A 3 13.40 17.63 -12.98
CA LYS A 3 12.52 16.46 -12.95
C LYS A 3 11.89 16.27 -14.34
N GLN A 4 11.89 15.04 -14.84
CA GLN A 4 11.19 14.70 -16.08
C GLN A 4 9.82 14.06 -15.75
N PRO A 5 8.73 14.53 -16.36
CA PRO A 5 7.41 13.93 -16.15
C PRO A 5 7.32 12.58 -16.87
N ILE A 6 6.78 11.57 -16.18
CA ILE A 6 6.50 10.24 -16.72
C ILE A 6 5.11 9.78 -16.26
N SER A 7 4.51 8.87 -17.02
CA SER A 7 3.29 8.17 -16.62
C SER A 7 3.64 6.84 -15.94
N LEU A 8 2.97 6.54 -14.83
CA LEU A 8 3.12 5.28 -14.09
C LEU A 8 1.76 4.61 -13.98
N THR A 9 1.69 3.33 -14.37
CA THR A 9 0.53 2.48 -14.11
C THR A 9 0.81 1.62 -12.90
N ILE A 10 0.00 1.75 -11.85
CA ILE A 10 0.14 1.02 -10.59
C ILE A 10 -1.25 0.62 -10.08
N GLU A 11 -1.30 -0.45 -9.26
CA GLU A 11 -2.52 -0.88 -8.58
C GLU A 11 -3.14 0.24 -7.74
N GLU A 12 -4.47 0.26 -7.66
CA GLU A 12 -5.23 1.29 -6.95
C GLU A 12 -4.83 1.39 -5.47
N THR A 13 -4.65 0.23 -4.82
CA THR A 13 -4.22 0.14 -3.42
C THR A 13 -2.82 0.70 -3.21
N ASN A 14 -1.91 0.50 -4.17
CA ASN A 14 -0.56 1.07 -4.14
C ASN A 14 -0.59 2.58 -4.33
N LEU A 15 -1.48 3.09 -5.20
CA LEU A 15 -1.69 4.52 -5.38
C LEU A 15 -2.24 5.19 -4.10
N LEU A 16 -3.20 4.54 -3.43
CA LEU A 16 -3.75 5.03 -2.16
C LEU A 16 -2.67 5.09 -1.07
N TRP A 17 -1.89 4.02 -0.93
CA TRP A 17 -0.76 3.97 -0.01
C TRP A 17 0.26 5.08 -0.30
N LEU A 18 0.60 5.29 -1.57
CA LEU A 18 1.56 6.31 -2.00
C LEU A 18 1.06 7.73 -1.70
N LYS A 19 -0.23 8.02 -1.92
CA LYS A 19 -0.86 9.29 -1.54
C LYS A 19 -0.81 9.52 -0.03
N GLY A 20 -1.08 8.49 0.77
CA GLY A 20 -0.96 8.54 2.23
C GLY A 20 0.47 8.87 2.66
N ARG A 21 1.46 8.13 2.13
CA ARG A 21 2.88 8.37 2.40
C ARG A 21 3.32 9.77 1.99
N ALA A 22 2.86 10.28 0.84
CA ALA A 22 3.19 11.62 0.37
C ALA A 22 2.76 12.71 1.36
N ARG A 23 1.59 12.58 1.98
CA ARG A 23 1.11 13.51 3.01
C ARG A 23 2.00 13.53 4.25
N VAL A 24 2.55 12.38 4.64
CA VAL A 24 3.35 12.24 5.87
C VAL A 24 4.83 12.60 5.65
N THR A 25 5.40 12.22 4.51
CA THR A 25 6.87 12.20 4.30
C THR A 25 7.39 13.13 3.22
N ALA A 26 6.50 13.62 2.33
CA ALA A 26 6.90 14.31 1.10
C ALA A 26 6.09 15.60 0.84
N GLY A 27 5.64 16.27 1.91
CA GLY A 27 4.92 17.56 1.80
C GLY A 27 3.65 17.50 0.95
N GLY A 28 3.01 16.32 0.87
CA GLY A 28 1.82 16.08 0.05
C GLY A 28 2.10 15.76 -1.42
N SER A 29 3.34 15.79 -1.89
CA SER A 29 3.68 15.54 -3.30
C SER A 29 3.93 14.06 -3.59
N VAL A 30 3.11 13.49 -4.48
CA VAL A 30 3.24 12.08 -4.92
C VAL A 30 4.56 11.85 -5.67
N SER A 31 4.97 12.79 -6.53
CA SER A 31 6.25 12.66 -7.26
C SER A 31 7.45 12.70 -6.31
N ALA A 32 7.41 13.54 -5.27
CA ALA A 32 8.44 13.58 -4.25
C ALA A 32 8.49 12.28 -3.42
N ALA A 33 7.35 11.68 -3.12
CA ALA A 33 7.29 10.38 -2.43
C ALA A 33 7.89 9.25 -3.29
N VAL A 34 7.64 9.25 -4.60
CA VAL A 34 8.28 8.30 -5.54
C VAL A 34 9.78 8.52 -5.60
N ASP A 35 10.25 9.76 -5.71
CA ASP A 35 11.68 10.08 -5.72
C ASP A 35 12.38 9.58 -4.45
N GLN A 36 11.76 9.76 -3.27
CA GLN A 36 12.27 9.25 -2.00
C GLN A 36 12.36 7.72 -1.98
N LEU A 37 11.31 7.02 -2.44
CA LEU A 37 11.32 5.55 -2.52
C LEU A 37 12.42 5.04 -3.45
N VAL A 38 12.62 5.69 -4.60
CA VAL A 38 13.70 5.34 -5.53
C VAL A 38 15.07 5.61 -4.90
N ALA A 39 15.23 6.71 -4.17
CA ALA A 39 16.46 7.03 -3.46
C ALA A 39 16.75 6.01 -2.33
N GLU A 40 15.74 5.66 -1.53
CA GLU A 40 15.81 4.62 -0.51
C GLU A 40 16.20 3.27 -1.11
N ALA A 41 15.58 2.89 -2.23
CA ALA A 41 15.90 1.66 -2.97
C ALA A 41 17.36 1.63 -3.41
N ARG A 42 17.82 2.71 -4.07
CA ARG A 42 19.21 2.84 -4.54
C ARG A 42 20.23 2.85 -3.41
N SER A 43 19.87 3.40 -2.27
CA SER A 43 20.73 3.41 -1.08
C SER A 43 20.81 2.05 -0.36
N GLY A 44 20.06 1.04 -0.81
CA GLY A 44 19.98 -0.26 -0.16
C GLY A 44 19.13 -0.28 1.12
N ARG A 45 18.51 0.85 1.50
CA ARG A 45 17.64 0.96 2.69
C ARG A 45 16.33 0.19 2.58
N LEU A 46 15.91 -0.18 1.37
CA LEU A 46 14.78 -1.09 1.16
C LEU A 46 15.20 -2.58 1.28
N GLY A 47 16.47 -2.86 1.60
CA GLY A 47 17.02 -4.19 1.76
C GLY A 47 16.59 -4.86 3.06
N ARG A 48 15.90 -6.01 2.89
CA ARG A 48 15.25 -6.86 3.90
C ARG A 48 14.24 -6.10 4.75
N ALA A 49 12.98 -6.11 4.31
CA ALA A 49 11.86 -5.87 5.20
C ALA A 49 12.03 -6.81 6.41
N GLU A 50 12.40 -6.25 7.56
CA GLU A 50 12.16 -6.95 8.79
C GLU A 50 10.68 -7.32 8.79
N SER A 51 10.40 -8.59 9.13
CA SER A 51 9.03 -9.10 9.16
C SER A 51 8.12 -8.08 9.84
N PRO A 52 6.99 -7.68 9.22
CA PRO A 52 6.08 -6.71 9.81
C PRO A 52 5.80 -7.11 11.25
N ARG A 53 6.26 -6.28 12.18
CA ARG A 53 6.08 -6.51 13.62
C ARG A 53 4.92 -5.64 14.07
N SER A 54 3.93 -6.25 14.72
CA SER A 54 2.92 -5.49 15.43
C SER A 54 3.62 -4.75 16.56
N VAL A 55 3.60 -3.43 16.50
CA VAL A 55 4.17 -2.58 17.55
C VAL A 55 3.00 -2.00 18.33
N VAL A 56 2.89 -2.40 19.60
CA VAL A 56 2.03 -1.75 20.58
C VAL A 56 2.92 -0.82 21.38
N GLY A 57 2.56 0.46 21.42
CA GLY A 57 3.29 1.49 22.15
C GLY A 57 2.45 2.74 22.32
N THR A 58 2.85 3.57 23.28
CA THR A 58 2.22 4.86 23.54
C THR A 58 3.12 5.94 22.94
N ILE A 59 2.51 6.89 22.22
CA ILE A 59 3.19 8.10 21.76
C ILE A 59 2.72 9.21 22.66
N ASP A 60 3.65 9.82 23.40
CA ASP A 60 3.34 10.99 24.22
C ASP A 60 3.20 12.21 23.32
N LEU A 61 2.04 12.86 23.41
CA LEU A 61 1.76 14.12 22.71
C LEU A 61 1.74 15.25 23.73
N ALA A 62 2.20 16.43 23.34
CA ALA A 62 2.00 17.63 24.14
C ALA A 62 0.50 17.93 24.28
N GLN A 63 0.10 18.64 25.35
CA GLN A 63 -1.28 19.11 25.49
C GLN A 63 -1.62 20.07 24.33
N ASP A 64 -2.43 19.58 23.40
CA ASP A 64 -2.93 20.34 22.25
C ASP A 64 -4.46 20.44 22.36
N PRO A 65 -5.02 21.64 22.53
CA PRO A 65 -6.47 21.86 22.57
C PRO A 65 -7.19 21.32 21.33
N LEU A 66 -6.52 21.24 20.17
CA LEU A 66 -7.09 20.70 18.93
C LEU A 66 -7.30 19.19 18.99
N LEU A 67 -6.69 18.50 19.95
CA LEU A 67 -6.81 17.05 20.14
C LEU A 67 -7.82 16.65 21.22
N THR A 68 -8.54 17.62 21.81
CA THR A 68 -9.52 17.39 22.89
C THR A 68 -10.53 16.28 22.52
N ASP A 69 -11.01 16.29 21.29
CA ASP A 69 -12.02 15.34 20.79
C ASP A 69 -11.42 14.23 19.91
N ALA A 70 -10.09 14.08 19.86
CA ALA A 70 -9.43 13.15 18.95
C ALA A 70 -9.81 11.68 19.26
N ASP A 71 -9.87 11.31 20.55
CA ASP A 71 -10.21 9.95 20.96
C ASP A 71 -11.65 9.58 20.56
N SER A 72 -12.61 10.48 20.79
CA SER A 72 -14.01 10.26 20.43
C SER A 72 -14.20 10.19 18.92
N ALA A 73 -13.51 11.05 18.16
CA ALA A 73 -13.52 11.04 16.69
C ALA A 73 -12.97 9.73 16.12
N ILE A 74 -11.82 9.24 16.62
CA ILE A 74 -11.23 7.97 16.16
C ILE A 74 -12.16 6.79 16.51
N ARG A 75 -12.72 6.75 17.72
CA ARG A 75 -13.67 5.70 18.12
C ARG A 75 -14.90 5.66 17.20
N ALA A 76 -15.43 6.81 16.82
CA ALA A 76 -16.58 6.89 15.91
C ALA A 76 -16.27 6.30 14.53
N VAL A 77 -15.08 6.55 13.98
CA VAL A 77 -14.62 5.97 12.70
C VAL A 77 -14.54 4.45 12.78
N PHE A 78 -13.96 3.91 13.85
CA PHE A 78 -13.85 2.46 14.03
C PHE A 78 -15.21 1.79 14.27
N ALA A 79 -16.06 2.37 15.11
CA ALA A 79 -17.41 1.88 15.35
C ALA A 79 -18.23 1.82 14.05
N GLY A 80 -18.16 2.88 13.24
CA GLY A 80 -18.78 2.90 11.91
C GLY A 80 -18.20 1.86 10.97
N SER A 81 -16.91 1.54 11.06
CA SER A 81 -16.31 0.48 10.26
C SER A 81 -16.74 -0.92 10.69
N LEU A 82 -16.85 -1.17 11.99
CA LEU A 82 -17.27 -2.47 12.55
C LEU A 82 -18.75 -2.77 12.30
N ALA A 83 -19.59 -1.74 12.22
CA ALA A 83 -21.01 -1.88 11.90
C ALA A 83 -21.27 -2.28 10.43
N ARG A 84 -20.27 -2.21 9.55
CA ARG A 84 -20.42 -2.61 8.14
C ARG A 84 -20.26 -4.13 7.99
N SER A 85 -21.28 -4.78 7.44
CA SER A 85 -21.20 -6.19 7.05
C SER A 85 -20.17 -6.38 5.94
N ILE A 86 -19.06 -7.04 6.25
CA ILE A 86 -18.04 -7.42 5.26
C ILE A 86 -18.46 -8.75 4.64
N VAL A 87 -19.12 -8.70 3.48
CA VAL A 87 -19.36 -9.90 2.65
C VAL A 87 -18.08 -10.17 1.86
N ALA A 88 -17.15 -10.93 2.44
CA ALA A 88 -15.96 -11.38 1.73
C ALA A 88 -16.37 -12.46 0.72
N ARG A 89 -16.24 -12.17 -0.58
CA ARG A 89 -16.46 -13.17 -1.64
C ARG A 89 -15.19 -14.01 -1.77
N GLU A 90 -15.30 -15.29 -1.44
CA GLU A 90 -14.18 -16.24 -1.54
C GLU A 90 -13.72 -16.35 -3.01
N ALA A 91 -12.44 -16.08 -3.26
CA ALA A 91 -11.86 -16.17 -4.59
C ALA A 91 -11.72 -17.64 -4.98
N ARG A 92 -12.66 -18.14 -5.80
CA ARG A 92 -12.61 -19.51 -6.33
C ARG A 92 -11.35 -19.67 -7.18
N ALA A 93 -10.46 -20.58 -6.79
CA ALA A 93 -9.22 -20.85 -7.50
C ALA A 93 -9.47 -21.18 -8.99
N PRO A 94 -8.69 -20.63 -9.93
CA PRO A 94 -8.83 -20.95 -11.34
C PRO A 94 -8.41 -22.40 -11.60
N ARG A 95 -9.34 -23.22 -12.12
CA ARG A 95 -9.04 -24.56 -12.62
C ARG A 95 -8.08 -24.44 -13.81
N SER A 96 -6.87 -24.96 -13.65
CA SER A 96 -5.87 -25.14 -14.71
C SER A 96 -6.49 -25.85 -15.93
N SER A 97 -6.56 -25.15 -17.06
CA SER A 97 -6.80 -25.77 -18.36
C SER A 97 -5.48 -26.33 -18.87
N LYS A 98 -5.40 -27.66 -19.01
CA LYS A 98 -4.27 -28.34 -19.63
C LYS A 98 -4.26 -28.05 -21.13
N THR A 99 -3.39 -27.15 -21.57
CA THR A 99 -3.02 -27.00 -22.98
C THR A 99 -2.29 -28.26 -23.43
N GLN A 100 -2.98 -29.15 -24.15
CA GLN A 100 -2.31 -30.27 -24.81
C GLN A 100 -1.48 -29.75 -25.99
N LEU A 101 -0.17 -29.89 -25.86
CA LEU A 101 0.81 -29.69 -26.92
C LEU A 101 0.44 -30.55 -28.14
N ARG A 102 0.20 -29.89 -29.28
CA ARG A 102 0.23 -30.53 -30.61
C ARG A 102 1.64 -31.06 -30.89
N LYS A 103 1.84 -32.37 -30.82
CA LYS A 103 3.03 -33.01 -31.38
C LYS A 103 2.85 -33.17 -32.89
N LYS A 104 3.53 -32.31 -33.65
CA LYS A 104 3.79 -32.50 -35.08
C LYS A 104 4.92 -33.53 -35.19
N THR A 105 4.64 -34.68 -35.79
CA THR A 105 5.69 -35.61 -36.23
C THR A 105 5.40 -36.03 -37.67
N VAL A 106 6.30 -35.57 -38.54
CA VAL A 106 6.48 -35.96 -39.93
C VAL A 106 7.24 -37.29 -39.95
N ARG A 107 6.79 -38.27 -40.76
CA ARG A 107 7.62 -39.22 -41.54
C ARG A 107 6.76 -40.33 -42.15
N GLY A 108 7.01 -40.63 -43.43
CA GLY A 108 6.47 -41.75 -44.18
C GLY A 108 5.99 -41.29 -45.55
#